data_AF-A0A8J3ZPQ1-F1
#
_entry.id   AF-A0A8J3ZPQ1-F1
#
_cell.length_a   1.000
_cell.length_b   1.000
_cell.length_c   1.000
_cell.angle_alpha   90.00
_cell.angle_beta   90.00
_cell.angle_gamma   90.00
#
_symmetry.space_group_name_H-M   'P 1'
#
loop_
_entity.id
_entity.type
_entity.pdbx_description
1 polymer ?
#
loop_
_entity_poly.entity_id
_entity_poly.type
_entity_poly.pdbx_seq_one_letter_code
_entity_poly.pdbx_strand_id
1 'polypeptide(L)' 'MGEVTERVEGALRSRIAQGDYKPGDKLPSERTLVDELGAGRTTVRLVLSKLAAQGLIEAQHGRGYFVCSPKEPAQ' A
#
# COMPACT_ATOMS: atom_id res chain seq x y z
N MET A 1 14.75 13.62 2.60
CA MET A 1 13.49 12.95 2.95
C MET A 1 13.18 11.95 1.83
N GLY A 2 13.36 10.65 2.06
CA GLY A 2 13.15 9.63 1.00
C GLY A 2 13.18 8.20 1.53
N GLU A 3 14.07 7.93 2.48
CA GLU A 3 14.34 6.56 2.96
C GLU A 3 13.12 5.83 3.56
N VAL A 4 12.28 6.54 4.34
CA VAL A 4 11.09 5.93 4.95
C VAL A 4 10.00 5.64 3.90
N THR A 5 9.81 6.54 2.93
CA THR A 5 8.80 6.40 1.88
C THR A 5 9.07 5.16 1.03
N GLU A 6 10.31 5.01 0.57
CA GLU A 6 10.73 3.89 -0.28
C GLU A 6 10.69 2.56 0.47
N ARG A 7 11.11 2.56 1.75
CA ARG A 7 11.03 1.37 2.61
C ARG A 7 9.59 0.89 2.80
N VAL A 8 8.66 1.82 3.05
CA VAL A 8 7.24 1.49 3.23
C VAL A 8 6.64 0.98 1.92
N GLU A 9 6.90 1.64 0.80
CA GLU A 9 6.45 1.20 -0.53
C GLU A 9 6.99 -0.20 -0.87
N GLY A 10 8.29 -0.43 -0.67
CA GLY A 10 8.93 -1.71 -0.91
C GLY A 10 8.37 -2.82 -0.03
N ALA A 11 8.13 -2.55 1.24
CA ALA A 11 7.53 -3.51 2.17
C ALA A 11 6.11 -3.91 1.75
N LEU A 12 5.25 -2.92 1.44
CA LEU A 12 3.89 -3.20 0.96
C LEU A 12 3.89 -3.95 -0.37
N ARG A 13 4.69 -3.48 -1.33
CA ARG A 13 4.81 -4.13 -2.64
C ARG A 13 5.27 -5.58 -2.50
N SER A 14 6.25 -5.83 -1.62
CA SER A 14 6.77 -7.18 -1.40
C SER A 14 5.70 -8.07 -0.75
N ARG A 15 4.92 -7.58 0.22
CA ARG A 15 3.80 -8.34 0.81
C ARG A 15 2.71 -8.66 -0.21
N ILE A 16 2.33 -7.69 -1.04
CA ILE A 16 1.36 -7.90 -2.13
C ILE A 16 1.90 -8.92 -3.13
N ALA A 17 3.18 -8.81 -3.52
CA ALA A 17 3.83 -9.75 -4.44
C ALA A 17 4.01 -11.16 -3.85
N GLN A 18 4.19 -11.27 -2.54
CA GLN A 18 4.24 -12.55 -1.82
C GLN A 18 2.84 -13.20 -1.65
N GLY A 19 1.76 -12.49 -2.00
CA GLY A 19 0.39 -12.98 -1.83
C GLY A 19 -0.12 -12.88 -0.38
N ASP A 20 0.56 -12.13 0.49
CA ASP A 20 0.13 -11.86 1.87
C ASP A 20 -1.20 -11.09 1.88
N TYR A 21 -1.40 -10.24 0.87
CA TYR A 21 -2.66 -9.56 0.61
C TYR A 21 -3.16 -9.88 -0.79
N LYS A 22 -4.39 -10.41 -0.87
CA LYS A 22 -5.04 -10.74 -2.15
C LYS A 22 -5.67 -9.50 -2.78
N PRO A 23 -5.84 -9.47 -4.12
CA PRO A 23 -6.69 -8.47 -4.76
C PRO A 23 -8.10 -8.47 -4.16
N GLY A 24 -8.59 -7.29 -3.81
CA GLY A 24 -9.85 -7.09 -3.11
C GLY A 24 -9.77 -7.26 -1.60
N ASP A 25 -8.61 -7.62 -1.05
CA ASP A 25 -8.41 -7.67 0.40
C ASP A 25 -8.20 -6.27 0.97
N LYS A 26 -8.58 -6.10 2.24
CA LYS A 26 -8.62 -4.80 2.89
C LYS A 26 -7.25 -4.49 3.47
N LEU A 27 -6.61 -3.43 2.97
CA LEU A 27 -5.41 -2.91 3.58
C LEU A 27 -5.69 -2.30 4.97
N PRO A 28 -4.70 -2.38 5.87
CA PRO A 28 -4.71 -1.56 7.07
C PRO A 28 -4.83 -0.08 6.72
N SER A 29 -5.58 0.66 7.55
CA SER A 29 -5.81 2.09 7.32
C SER A 29 -4.53 2.90 7.52
N GLU A 30 -4.49 4.14 7.01
CA GLU A 30 -3.36 5.06 7.19
C GLU A 30 -2.84 5.09 8.62
N ARG A 31 -3.75 5.14 9.61
CA ARG A 31 -3.39 5.17 11.02
C ARG A 31 -2.68 3.89 11.49
N THR A 32 -3.12 2.73 11.02
CA THR A 32 -2.48 1.44 11.33
C THR A 32 -1.13 1.34 10.63
N LEU A 33 -1.04 1.73 9.36
CA LEU A 33 0.23 1.74 8.63
C LEU A 33 1.26 2.69 9.26
N VAL A 34 0.82 3.86 9.73
CA VAL A 34 1.66 4.81 10.48
C VAL A 34 2.22 4.17 11.76
N ASP A 35 1.38 3.42 12.47
CA ASP A 35 1.75 2.76 13.73
C ASP A 35 2.66 1.54 13.49
N GLU A 36 2.28 0.64 12.59
CA GLU A 36 3.03 -0.59 12.27
C GLU A 36 4.39 -0.32 11.64
N LEU A 37 4.48 0.70 10.79
CA LEU A 37 5.71 1.02 10.05
C LEU A 37 6.50 2.15 10.70
N GLY A 38 5.97 2.78 11.75
CA GLY A 38 6.57 3.96 12.38
C GLY A 38 6.75 5.15 11.42
N ALA A 39 5.94 5.21 10.37
CA ALA A 39 6.07 6.19 9.30
C ALA A 39 5.13 7.39 9.54
N GLY A 40 5.56 8.60 9.22
CA GLY A 40 4.71 9.79 9.37
C GLY A 40 3.46 9.72 8.49
N ARG A 41 2.33 10.29 8.95
CA ARG A 41 1.06 10.37 8.17
C ARG A 41 1.26 10.87 6.74
N THR A 42 2.11 11.89 6.56
CA THR A 42 2.47 12.42 5.24
C THR A 42 3.16 11.38 4.37
N THR A 43 4.09 10.61 4.94
CA THR A 43 4.81 9.55 4.22
C THR A 43 3.87 8.43 3.82
N VAL A 44 3.05 7.93 4.74
CA VAL A 44 2.08 6.86 4.45
C VAL A 44 1.11 7.31 3.36
N ARG A 45 0.57 8.53 3.44
CA ARG A 45 -0.32 9.08 2.41
C ARG A 45 0.35 9.18 1.04
N LEU A 46 1.62 9.60 0.97
CA LEU A 46 2.39 9.63 -0.28
C LEU A 46 2.58 8.23 -0.86
N VAL A 47 2.96 7.25 -0.04
CA VAL A 47 3.14 5.86 -0.48
C VAL A 47 1.82 5.27 -0.97
N LEU A 48 0.74 5.46 -0.22
CA LEU A 48 -0.59 4.99 -0.62
C LEU A 48 -1.01 5.63 -1.94
N SER A 49 -0.81 6.95 -2.11
CA SER A 49 -1.10 7.62 -3.37
C SER A 49 -0.24 7.08 -4.53
N LYS A 50 1.03 6.74 -4.28
CA LYS A 50 1.95 6.21 -5.29
C LYS A 50 1.58 4.77 -5.68
N LEU A 51 1.27 3.92 -4.71
CA LEU A 51 0.73 2.58 -4.92
C LEU A 51 -0.62 2.62 -5.66
N ALA A 52 -1.49 3.56 -5.31
CA ALA A 52 -2.77 3.75 -6.00
C ALA A 52 -2.57 4.19 -7.45
N ALA A 53 -1.63 5.09 -7.71
CA ALA A 53 -1.26 5.49 -9.07
C ALA A 53 -0.66 4.34 -9.89
N GLN A 54 -0.05 3.35 -9.23
CA GLN A 54 0.44 2.13 -9.88
C GLN A 54 -0.67 1.09 -10.11
N GLY A 55 -1.90 1.33 -9.62
CA GLY A 55 -2.99 0.36 -9.67
C GLY A 55 -2.80 -0.83 -8.72
N LEU A 56 -1.95 -0.70 -7.70
CA LEU A 56 -1.69 -1.72 -6.69
C LEU A 56 -2.69 -1.66 -5.52
N ILE A 57 -3.30 -0.51 -5.29
CA ILE A 57 -4.31 -0.32 -4.26
C ILE A 57 -5.40 0.64 -4.73
N GLU A 58 -6.58 0.56 -4.13
CA GLU A 58 -7.68 1.46 -4.37
C GLU A 58 -8.20 2.04 -3.04
N ALA A 59 -8.35 3.36 -2.99
CA ALA A 59 -8.92 4.03 -1.81
C ALA A 59 -10.45 4.06 -1.94
N GLN A 60 -11.15 3.29 -1.12
CA GLN A 60 -12.60 3.26 -1.11
C GLN A 60 -13.13 4.18 0.01
N HIS A 61 -13.79 5.26 -0.41
CA HIS A 61 -14.30 6.29 0.49
C HIS A 61 -15.22 5.68 1.57
N GLY A 62 -14.82 5.83 2.84
CA GLY A 62 -15.55 5.31 4.01
C GLY A 62 -15.26 3.84 4.39
N ARG A 63 -14.49 3.09 3.59
CA ARG A 63 -14.18 1.67 3.87
C ARG A 63 -12.70 1.37 4.10
N GLY A 64 -11.81 2.24 3.59
CA GLY A 64 -10.37 2.11 3.75
C GLY A 64 -9.68 1.91 2.41
N TYR A 65 -8.50 1.29 2.44
CA TYR A 65 -7.74 0.95 1.25
C TYR A 65 -7.95 -0.54 0.93
N PHE A 66 -8.01 -0.88 -0.34
CA PHE A 66 -8.13 -2.25 -0.83
C PHE A 66 -6.95 -2.54 -1.75
N VAL A 67 -6.42 -3.76 -1.72
CA VAL A 67 -5.39 -4.16 -2.68
C VAL A 67 -6.04 -4.31 -4.04
N CYS A 68 -5.51 -3.64 -5.05
CA CYS A 68 -5.73 -4.02 -6.44
C CYS A 68 -4.58 -4.93 -6.84
N SER A 69 -4.86 -6.12 -7.37
CA SER A 69 -3.76 -6.88 -7.95
C SER A 69 -3.17 -6.02 -9.05
N PRO A 70 -1.84 -5.82 -9.08
CA PRO A 70 -1.22 -5.53 -10.36
C PRO A 70 -1.65 -6.69 -11.24
N LYS A 71 -2.37 -6.38 -12.31
CA LYS A 71 -2.63 -7.34 -13.39
C LYS A 71 -1.32 -8.08 -13.57
N GLU A 72 -1.35 -9.38 -13.28
CA GLU A 72 -0.28 -10.33 -13.46
C GLU A 72 0.57 -9.85 -14.65
N PRO A 73 1.88 -9.58 -14.53
CA PRO A 73 2.68 -9.58 -15.73
C PRO A 73 2.54 -11.02 -16.22
N ALA A 74 1.69 -11.19 -17.22
CA ALA A 74 1.65 -12.39 -18.02
C ALA A 74 3.11 -12.71 -18.37
N GLN A 75 3.63 -13.78 -17.80
CA GLN A 75 4.85 -14.41 -18.25
C GLN A 75 4.60 -15.89 -18.42
#